data_AF-A0A2A7X092-F1
#
_entry.id   AF-A0A2A7X092-F1
#
_cell.length_a   1.000
_cell.length_b   1.000
_cell.length_c   1.000
_cell.angle_alpha   90.00
_cell.angle_beta   90.00
_cell.angle_gamma   90.00
#
_symmetry.space_group_name_H-M   'P 1'
#
loop_
_entity.id
_entity.type
_entity.pdbx_description
1 polymer ?
#
loop_
_entity_poly.entity_id
_entity_poly.type
_entity_poly.pdbx_seq_one_letter_code
_entity_poly.pdbx_strand_id
1 'polypeptide(L)'
;MENKPLLNVEYLALKKLKVYRESIFRFLFRSTMASMFIGFGIIVAFKSGHLFNTDHSPFAYPLAAITFAVAILLIAYGGADLFLGNIFYFAYTAIKGKIKWPEVILIWLTTYIGNILGAVCFALLIHLTGLYNDPTVKWISTCMHQQANHLIESF
;
A
#
# COMPACT_ATOMS: atom_id res chain seq x y z
N MET A 1 26.01 -18.38 3.49
CA MET A 1 24.56 -18.46 3.83
C MET A 1 23.78 -17.22 3.39
N GLU A 2 24.34 -16.39 2.50
CA GLU A 2 23.88 -15.03 2.20
C GLU A 2 22.71 -14.95 1.20
N ASN A 3 22.53 -15.97 0.35
CA ASN A 3 21.51 -15.95 -0.71
C ASN A 3 20.12 -16.44 -0.29
N LYS A 4 19.96 -16.93 0.95
CA LYS A 4 18.68 -17.48 1.43
C LYS A 4 17.49 -16.49 1.31
N PRO A 5 17.63 -15.19 1.66
CA PRO A 5 16.54 -14.23 1.51
C PRO A 5 16.14 -14.03 0.04
N LEU A 6 17.11 -14.00 -0.87
CA LEU A 6 16.86 -13.81 -2.29
C LEU A 6 16.15 -15.02 -2.94
N LEU A 7 16.49 -16.24 -2.50
CA LEU A 7 15.75 -17.44 -2.88
C LEU A 7 14.31 -17.40 -2.39
N ASN A 8 14.06 -16.83 -1.20
CA ASN A 8 12.70 -16.63 -0.70
C ASN A 8 11.92 -15.61 -1.55
N VAL A 9 12.57 -14.55 -2.05
CA VAL A 9 11.95 -13.58 -2.96
C VAL A 9 11.49 -14.27 -4.24
N GLU A 10 12.34 -15.10 -4.85
CA GLU A 10 11.99 -15.91 -6.03
C GLU A 10 10.81 -16.85 -5.72
N TYR A 11 10.88 -17.59 -4.62
CA TYR A 11 9.82 -18.51 -4.19
C TYR A 11 8.47 -17.80 -4.01
N LEU A 12 8.47 -16.64 -3.33
CA LEU A 12 7.26 -15.87 -3.07
C LEU A 12 6.68 -15.28 -4.36
N ALA A 13 7.53 -14.82 -5.29
CA ALA A 13 7.09 -14.35 -6.60
C ALA A 13 6.40 -15.46 -7.40
N LEU A 14 6.99 -16.66 -7.44
CA LEU A 14 6.40 -17.82 -8.13
C LEU A 14 5.09 -18.28 -7.46
N LYS A 15 4.99 -18.22 -6.13
CA LYS A 15 3.74 -18.49 -5.41
C LYS A 15 2.65 -17.49 -5.76
N LYS A 16 2.96 -16.19 -5.82
CA LYS A 16 2.03 -15.14 -6.25
C LYS A 16 1.61 -15.32 -7.71
N LEU A 17 2.55 -15.67 -8.59
CA LEU A 17 2.30 -15.97 -10.00
C LEU A 17 1.32 -17.13 -10.17
N LYS A 18 1.47 -18.20 -9.38
CA LYS A 18 0.53 -19.33 -9.40
C LYS A 18 -0.89 -18.87 -9.08
N VAL A 19 -1.08 -18.05 -8.04
CA VAL A 19 -2.40 -17.50 -7.69
C VAL A 19 -2.97 -16.64 -8.81
N TYR A 20 -2.14 -15.81 -9.45
CA TYR A 20 -2.55 -14.99 -10.59
C TYR A 20 -3.03 -15.84 -11.77
N ARG A 21 -2.28 -16.89 -12.12
CA ARG A 21 -2.63 -17.82 -13.22
C ARG A 21 -3.86 -18.66 -12.92
N GLU A 22 -4.08 -19.03 -11.67
CA GLU A 22 -5.29 -19.75 -11.24
C GLU A 22 -6.53 -18.86 -11.31
N SER A 23 -6.43 -17.61 -10.87
CA SER A 23 -7.56 -16.67 -10.91
C SER A 23 -7.08 -15.22 -10.80
N ILE A 24 -7.24 -14.49 -11.91
CA ILE A 24 -7.01 -13.04 -11.96
C ILE A 24 -7.93 -12.33 -10.97
N PHE A 25 -9.19 -12.76 -10.82
CA PHE A 25 -10.12 -12.19 -9.86
C PHE A 25 -9.63 -12.34 -8.42
N ARG A 26 -9.17 -13.54 -8.03
CA ARG A 26 -8.63 -13.77 -6.68
C ARG A 26 -7.42 -12.87 -6.43
N PHE A 27 -6.54 -12.73 -7.42
CA PHE A 27 -5.39 -11.84 -7.33
C PHE A 27 -5.81 -10.36 -7.21
N LEU A 28 -6.80 -9.92 -7.99
CA LEU A 28 -7.35 -8.57 -7.94
C LEU A 28 -7.99 -8.25 -6.58
N PHE A 29 -8.71 -9.20 -5.97
CA PHE A 29 -9.24 -9.06 -4.61
C PHE A 29 -8.11 -8.90 -3.59
N ARG A 30 -7.04 -9.70 -3.68
CA ARG A 30 -5.85 -9.56 -2.81
C ARG A 30 -5.17 -8.20 -2.98
N SER A 31 -5.14 -7.66 -4.19
CA SER A 31 -4.64 -6.29 -4.45
C SER A 31 -5.58 -5.21 -3.92
N THR A 32 -6.89 -5.41 -4.03
CA THR A 32 -7.89 -4.48 -3.46
C THR A 32 -7.74 -4.39 -1.94
N MET A 33 -7.62 -5.53 -1.25
CA MET A 33 -7.41 -5.57 0.20
C MET A 33 -6.13 -4.85 0.64
N ALA A 34 -5.06 -4.91 -0.16
CA ALA A 34 -3.79 -4.26 0.18
C ALA A 34 -3.98 -2.75 0.38
N SER A 35 -4.70 -2.09 -0.52
CA SER A 35 -4.99 -0.66 -0.40
C SER A 35 -5.97 -0.33 0.71
N MET A 36 -6.93 -1.22 1.02
CA MET A 36 -7.81 -1.01 2.16
C MET A 36 -7.02 -1.06 3.47
N PHE A 37 -6.07 -2.00 3.62
CA PHE A 37 -5.17 -2.05 4.79
C PHE A 37 -4.28 -0.81 4.91
N ILE A 38 -3.72 -0.33 3.80
CA ILE A 38 -3.00 0.95 3.77
C ILE A 38 -3.93 2.10 4.17
N GLY A 39 -5.16 2.14 3.65
CA GLY A 39 -6.16 3.15 3.97
C GLY A 39 -6.46 3.21 5.47
N PHE A 40 -6.68 2.06 6.12
CA PHE A 40 -6.83 2.00 7.57
C PHE A 40 -5.59 2.54 8.29
N GLY A 41 -4.40 2.16 7.83
CA GLY A 41 -3.13 2.66 8.31
C GLY A 41 -3.01 4.18 8.27
N ILE A 42 -3.37 4.77 7.13
CA ILE A 42 -3.36 6.22 6.91
C ILE A 42 -4.32 6.90 7.88
N ILE A 43 -5.56 6.43 8.01
CA ILE A 43 -6.53 7.06 8.92
C ILE A 43 -6.02 7.05 10.36
N VAL A 44 -5.49 5.91 10.83
CA VAL A 44 -4.95 5.80 12.20
C VAL A 44 -3.70 6.66 12.38
N ALA A 45 -2.78 6.63 11.42
CA ALA A 45 -1.56 7.42 11.46
C ALA A 45 -1.86 8.91 11.49
N PHE A 46 -2.78 9.38 10.65
CA PHE A 46 -3.15 10.78 10.62
C PHE A 46 -3.92 11.19 11.88
N LYS A 47 -4.85 10.38 12.37
CA LYS A 47 -5.56 10.68 13.62
C LYS A 47 -4.60 10.76 14.82
N SER A 48 -3.66 9.82 14.92
CA SER A 48 -2.64 9.81 15.97
C SER A 48 -1.65 10.96 15.84
N GLY A 49 -1.17 11.27 14.63
CA GLY A 49 -0.22 12.35 14.38
C GLY A 49 -0.83 13.72 14.65
N HIS A 50 -2.12 13.92 14.33
CA HIS A 50 -2.84 15.16 14.62
C HIS A 50 -2.82 15.51 16.11
N LEU A 51 -3.09 14.54 16.99
CA LEU A 51 -3.13 14.74 18.44
C LEU A 51 -1.83 15.30 19.01
N PHE A 52 -0.68 14.99 18.41
CA PHE A 52 0.62 15.48 18.86
C PHE A 52 1.09 16.71 18.08
N ASN A 53 0.56 16.94 16.87
CA ASN A 53 0.86 18.12 16.08
C ASN A 53 0.19 19.37 16.65
N THR A 54 -1.00 19.23 17.25
CA THR A 54 -1.70 20.35 17.94
C THR A 54 -0.90 20.93 19.10
N ASP A 55 -0.03 20.13 19.73
CA ASP A 55 0.82 20.54 20.85
C ASP A 55 2.25 20.91 20.41
N HIS A 56 2.51 21.03 19.10
CA HIS A 56 3.86 21.22 18.53
C HIS A 56 4.89 20.18 19.02
N SER A 57 4.43 18.97 19.35
CA SER A 57 5.27 17.94 19.94
C SER A 57 6.13 17.26 18.85
N PRO A 58 7.44 17.08 19.07
CA PRO A 58 8.32 16.39 18.12
C PRO A 58 7.95 14.90 17.93
N PHE A 59 7.05 14.37 18.77
CA PHE A 59 6.59 12.97 18.71
C PHE A 59 5.50 12.70 17.66
N ALA A 60 4.95 13.72 17.01
CA ALA A 60 3.91 13.55 15.99
C ALA A 60 4.33 12.62 14.83
N TYR A 61 5.55 12.81 14.31
CA TYR A 61 6.08 12.02 13.19
C TYR A 61 6.40 10.56 13.57
N PRO A 62 7.13 10.27 14.67
CA PRO A 62 7.36 8.90 15.10
C PRO A 62 6.07 8.10 15.33
N LEU A 63 5.06 8.73 15.92
CA LEU A 63 3.81 8.02 16.22
C LEU A 63 3.01 7.69 14.95
N ALA A 64 2.95 8.63 14.00
CA ALA A 64 2.38 8.37 12.68
C ALA A 64 3.16 7.26 11.94
N ALA A 65 4.49 7.20 12.08
CA ALA A 65 5.31 6.15 11.46
C ALA A 65 5.06 4.76 12.06
N ILE A 66 4.97 4.66 13.40
CA ILE A 66 4.71 3.38 14.10
C ILE A 66 3.33 2.84 13.74
N THR A 67 2.32 3.71 13.72
CA THR A 67 0.96 3.32 13.35
C THR A 67 0.85 2.92 11.88
N PHE A 68 1.58 3.60 10.99
CA PHE A 68 1.68 3.18 9.59
C PHE A 68 2.39 1.83 9.42
N ALA A 69 3.37 1.50 10.26
CA ALA A 69 4.04 0.19 10.21
C ALA A 69 3.05 -0.97 10.45
N VAL A 70 2.03 -0.77 11.29
CA VAL A 70 0.96 -1.75 11.49
C VAL A 70 0.19 -2.02 10.19
N ALA A 71 -0.02 -1.01 9.35
CA ALA A 71 -0.65 -1.18 8.03
C ALA A 71 0.14 -2.13 7.13
N ILE A 72 1.47 -1.99 7.14
CA ILE A 72 2.36 -2.88 6.39
C ILE A 72 2.30 -4.32 6.92
N LEU A 73 2.21 -4.49 8.25
CA LEU A 73 2.00 -5.81 8.86
C LEU A 73 0.68 -6.44 8.42
N LEU A 74 -0.41 -5.67 8.36
CA LEU A 74 -1.70 -6.17 7.88
C LEU A 74 -1.62 -6.69 6.44
N ILE A 75 -0.86 -6.03 5.57
CA ILE A 75 -0.64 -6.50 4.19
C ILE A 75 0.14 -7.82 4.19
N ALA A 76 1.21 -7.89 4.99
CA ALA A 76 2.05 -9.07 5.07
C ALA A 76 1.31 -10.30 5.62
N TYR A 77 0.60 -10.14 6.74
CA TYR A 77 -0.15 -11.22 7.39
C TYR A 77 -1.48 -11.52 6.70
N GLY A 78 -2.17 -10.50 6.18
CA GLY A 78 -3.39 -10.65 5.40
C GLY A 78 -3.16 -11.25 4.00
N GLY A 79 -1.90 -11.47 3.61
CA GLY A 79 -1.55 -12.07 2.33
C GLY A 79 -1.97 -11.22 1.13
N ALA A 80 -2.06 -9.90 1.31
CA ALA A 80 -2.50 -8.97 0.29
C ALA A 80 -1.35 -8.63 -0.68
N ASP A 81 -1.70 -8.18 -1.89
CA ASP A 81 -0.73 -7.94 -2.97
C ASP A 81 -0.62 -6.44 -3.27
N LEU A 82 0.39 -5.80 -2.67
CA LEU A 82 0.73 -4.40 -2.91
C LEU A 82 1.63 -4.25 -4.14
N PHE A 83 1.30 -3.31 -5.02
CA PHE A 83 2.03 -3.02 -6.26
C PHE A 83 3.51 -2.78 -6.02
N LEU A 84 3.85 -1.91 -5.06
CA LEU A 84 5.23 -1.57 -4.75
C LEU A 84 6.06 -2.80 -4.33
N GLY A 85 5.49 -3.67 -3.50
CA GLY A 85 6.15 -4.92 -3.13
C GLY A 85 6.33 -5.84 -4.34
N ASN A 86 5.30 -5.93 -5.18
CA ASN A 86 5.31 -6.76 -6.39
C ASN A 86 6.31 -6.27 -7.45
N ILE A 87 6.66 -4.98 -7.50
CA ILE A 87 7.77 -4.51 -8.34
C ILE A 87 9.04 -5.28 -7.99
N PHE A 88 9.44 -5.29 -6.72
CA PHE A 88 10.67 -5.96 -6.29
C PHE A 88 10.61 -7.48 -6.53
N TYR A 89 9.55 -8.16 -6.08
CA TYR A 89 9.41 -9.61 -6.22
C TYR A 89 9.51 -10.07 -7.68
N PHE A 90 8.74 -9.43 -8.58
CA PHE A 90 8.67 -9.87 -9.96
C PHE A 90 9.86 -9.36 -10.80
N ALA A 91 10.38 -8.15 -10.54
CA ALA A 91 11.58 -7.67 -11.25
C ALA A 91 12.79 -8.57 -10.94
N TYR A 92 13.03 -8.86 -9.65
CA TYR A 92 14.13 -9.75 -9.25
C TYR A 92 14.03 -11.12 -9.94
N THR A 93 12.84 -11.71 -9.90
CA THR A 93 12.57 -13.05 -10.44
C THR A 93 12.65 -13.09 -11.96
N ALA A 94 12.25 -12.01 -12.65
CA ALA A 94 12.39 -11.88 -14.10
C ALA A 94 13.84 -11.68 -14.54
N ILE A 95 14.64 -10.90 -13.79
CA ILE A 95 16.09 -10.78 -14.02
C ILE A 95 16.78 -12.13 -13.87
N LYS A 96 16.30 -13.00 -12.95
CA LYS A 96 16.76 -14.40 -12.83
C LYS A 96 16.29 -15.32 -13.96
N GLY A 97 15.52 -14.82 -14.93
CA GLY A 97 15.02 -15.58 -16.07
C GLY A 97 13.89 -16.56 -15.76
N LYS A 98 13.25 -16.42 -14.60
CA LYS A 98 12.21 -17.37 -14.12
C LYS A 98 10.80 -17.00 -14.59
N ILE A 99 10.58 -15.73 -14.95
CA ILE A 99 9.31 -15.19 -15.43
C ILE A 99 9.60 -14.29 -16.64
N LYS A 100 8.75 -14.33 -17.66
CA LYS A 100 8.90 -13.47 -18.84
C LYS A 100 8.40 -12.05 -18.53
N TRP A 101 9.12 -11.03 -18.99
CA TRP A 101 8.77 -9.61 -18.78
C TRP A 101 7.33 -9.22 -19.18
N PRO A 102 6.75 -9.70 -20.30
CA PRO A 102 5.36 -9.39 -20.62
C PRO A 102 4.37 -9.84 -19.53
N GLU A 103 4.61 -10.98 -18.90
CA GLU A 103 3.77 -11.49 -17.82
C GLU A 103 3.94 -10.66 -16.55
N VAL A 104 5.17 -10.21 -16.25
CA VAL A 104 5.44 -9.27 -15.15
C VAL A 104 4.66 -7.97 -15.31
N ILE A 105 4.66 -7.39 -16.51
CA ILE A 105 3.95 -6.14 -16.80
C ILE A 105 2.44 -6.31 -16.60
N LEU A 106 1.86 -7.41 -17.07
CA LEU A 106 0.43 -7.70 -16.87
C LEU A 106 0.06 -7.84 -15.40
N ILE A 107 0.91 -8.50 -14.60
CA ILE A 107 0.71 -8.64 -13.15
C ILE A 107 0.82 -7.28 -12.45
N TRP A 108 1.79 -6.46 -12.85
CA TRP A 108 1.95 -5.10 -12.34
C TRP A 108 0.73 -4.24 -12.62
N LEU A 109 0.22 -4.25 -13.85
CA LEU A 109 -1.01 -3.54 -14.22
C LEU A 109 -2.21 -4.04 -13.42
N THR A 110 -2.38 -5.36 -13.29
CA THR A 110 -3.48 -5.95 -12.52
C THR A 110 -3.39 -5.54 -11.04
N THR A 111 -2.19 -5.61 -10.45
CA THR A 111 -1.97 -5.23 -9.05
C THR A 111 -2.28 -3.74 -8.84
N TYR A 112 -1.81 -2.90 -9.77
CA TYR A 112 -2.00 -1.46 -9.72
C TYR A 112 -3.48 -1.07 -9.82
N ILE A 113 -4.20 -1.65 -10.77
CA ILE A 113 -5.66 -1.46 -10.92
C ILE A 113 -6.38 -1.91 -9.64
N GLY A 114 -6.04 -3.10 -9.11
CA GLY A 114 -6.62 -3.57 -7.85
C GLY A 114 -6.34 -2.64 -6.68
N ASN A 115 -5.12 -2.09 -6.59
CA ASN A 115 -4.79 -1.12 -5.55
C ASN A 115 -5.59 0.19 -5.70
N ILE A 116 -5.83 0.68 -6.92
CA ILE A 116 -6.70 1.85 -7.15
C ILE A 116 -8.14 1.53 -6.72
N LEU A 117 -8.68 0.39 -7.14
CA LEU A 117 -10.03 -0.03 -6.76
C LEU A 117 -10.21 -0.13 -5.24
N GLY A 118 -9.21 -0.69 -4.55
CA GLY A 118 -9.22 -0.76 -3.09
C GLY A 118 -9.16 0.60 -2.42
N ALA A 119 -8.38 1.54 -2.96
CA ALA A 119 -8.31 2.90 -2.44
C ALA A 119 -9.64 3.64 -2.63
N VAL A 120 -10.26 3.53 -3.80
CA VAL A 120 -11.59 4.13 -4.09
C VAL A 120 -12.66 3.52 -3.19
N CYS A 121 -12.70 2.19 -3.09
CA CYS A 121 -13.65 1.49 -2.22
C CYS A 121 -13.50 1.93 -0.75
N PHE A 122 -12.26 2.01 -0.26
CA PHE A 122 -11.99 2.47 1.09
C PHE A 122 -12.40 3.93 1.31
N ALA A 123 -12.07 4.82 0.37
CA ALA A 123 -12.48 6.22 0.44
C ALA A 123 -14.00 6.38 0.49
N LEU A 124 -14.74 5.60 -0.30
CA LEU A 124 -16.20 5.55 -0.25
C LEU A 124 -16.72 5.07 1.10
N LEU A 125 -16.13 4.04 1.70
CA LEU A 125 -16.50 3.57 3.05
C LEU A 125 -16.28 4.67 4.11
N ILE A 126 -15.14 5.36 4.06
CA ILE A 126 -14.83 6.46 4.98
C ILE A 126 -15.80 7.64 4.78
N HIS A 127 -16.21 7.91 3.54
CA HIS A 127 -17.22 8.92 3.25
C HIS A 127 -18.60 8.54 3.81
N LEU A 128 -19.05 7.31 3.56
CA LEU A 128 -20.37 6.80 3.98
C LEU A 128 -20.51 6.70 5.50
N THR A 129 -19.42 6.41 6.22
CA THR A 129 -19.42 6.39 7.69
C THR A 129 -19.48 7.78 8.31
N GLY A 130 -19.31 8.85 7.53
CA GLY A 130 -19.21 10.22 8.00
C GLY A 130 -17.91 10.53 8.75
N LEU A 131 -16.97 9.57 8.82
CA LEU A 131 -15.71 9.73 9.55
C LEU A 131 -14.85 10.85 8.96
N TYR A 132 -14.96 11.12 7.66
CA TYR A 132 -14.28 12.23 7.01
C TYR A 132 -14.69 13.62 7.53
N ASN A 133 -15.87 13.74 8.16
CA ASN A 133 -16.32 15.00 8.74
C ASN A 133 -15.62 15.33 10.08
N ASP A 134 -14.96 14.35 10.70
CA ASP A 134 -14.14 14.56 11.89
C ASP A 134 -12.93 15.45 11.54
N PRO A 135 -12.71 16.60 12.22
CA PRO A 135 -11.56 17.48 11.98
C PRO A 135 -10.20 16.75 12.05
N THR A 136 -10.08 15.74 12.92
CA THR A 136 -8.86 14.94 13.13
C THR A 136 -8.56 13.96 12.00
N VAL A 137 -9.53 13.76 11.09
CA VAL A 137 -9.37 13.00 9.85
C VAL A 137 -9.32 13.96 8.65
N LYS A 138 -10.10 15.03 8.69
CA LYS A 138 -10.16 16.04 7.63
C LYS A 138 -8.83 16.72 7.37
N TRP A 139 -7.94 16.84 8.37
CA TRP A 139 -6.60 17.40 8.16
C TRP A 139 -5.74 16.63 7.15
N ILE A 140 -6.08 15.37 6.84
CA ILE A 140 -5.48 14.62 5.71
C ILE A 140 -5.57 15.47 4.43
N SER A 141 -6.71 16.12 4.19
CA SER A 141 -6.90 16.99 3.01
C SER A 141 -5.95 18.18 3.01
N THR A 142 -5.72 18.81 4.17
CA THR A 142 -4.75 19.91 4.32
C THR A 142 -3.34 19.45 3.97
N CYS A 143 -2.92 18.29 4.47
CA CYS A 143 -1.61 17.73 4.12
C CYS A 143 -1.48 17.37 2.65
N MET A 144 -2.52 16.78 2.05
CA MET A 144 -2.51 16.46 0.63
C MET A 144 -2.44 17.72 -0.23
N HIS A 145 -3.17 18.78 0.14
CA HIS A 145 -3.08 20.08 -0.54
C HIS A 145 -1.69 20.70 -0.42
N GLN A 146 -1.10 20.68 0.77
CA GLN A 146 0.25 21.20 0.99
C GLN A 146 1.29 20.42 0.18
N GLN A 147 1.20 19.10 0.15
CA GLN A 147 2.08 18.26 -0.65
C GLN A 147 1.94 18.53 -2.15
N ALA A 148 0.71 18.70 -2.65
CA ALA A 148 0.46 19.04 -4.06
C ALA A 148 1.07 20.39 -4.44
N ASN A 149 0.91 21.42 -3.59
CA ASN A 149 1.51 22.73 -3.82
C ASN A 149 3.04 22.68 -3.85
N HIS A 150 3.66 21.95 -2.91
CA HIS A 150 5.11 21.76 -2.91
C HIS A 150 5.63 21.12 -4.21
N LEU A 151 4.88 20.20 -4.80
CA LEU A 151 5.28 19.58 -6.07
C LEU A 151 5.19 20.59 -7.22
N ILE A 152 4.14 21.42 -7.27
CA ILE A 152 3.97 22.43 -8.33
C ILE A 152 5.07 23.50 -8.24
N GLU A 153 5.39 23.97 -7.04
CA GLU A 153 6.44 24.98 -6.81
C GLU A 153 7.86 24.44 -7.03
N SER A 154 8.04 23.12 -7.13
CA SER A 154 9.33 22.48 -7.39
C SER A 154 9.73 22.41 -8.88
N PHE A 155 8.86 22.88 -9.78
CA PHE A 155 9.09 22.98 -11.23
C PHE A 155 9.08 24.46 -11.68
#